data_AF-A0A1E5ULD3-F1
#
_entry.id   AF-A0A1E5ULD3-F1
#
_cell.length_a   1.000
_cell.length_b   1.000
_cell.length_c   1.000
_cell.angle_alpha   90.00
_cell.angle_beta   90.00
_cell.angle_gamma   90.00
#
_symmetry.space_group_name_H-M   'P 1'
#
loop_
_entity.id
_entity.type
_entity.pdbx_description
1 polymer ?
#
loop_
_entity_poly.entity_id
_entity_poly.type
_entity_poly.pdbx_seq_one_letter_code
_entity_poly.pdbx_strand_id
1 'polypeptide(L)'
;MASGFVGQAPAREGCGLVVDMIRQKKMAGRALLLAGPPATGKTALALGISQELGSKVPFCPMVGSEVYSAEVKKTEVLMENFRRAIGLRIKENKEVYEGEVTELSPEEAESTTGGYAKSISHVIIGLKTVKGTKQLKLDPSIYDALIKEKVAVGDVIYIEANSGAVKRVGRCDSFATEYDLEAEEYVPIPKGEVHKKKEIVQDVTLHDLDAANAQPQGGQDILSLMGQMMKPRKTEITDKLRQEINKVVNRYIDEGIAELVPGVLFIDEILAIRAQVEEIDIDEESLAYLGEIGQQTSLRHAIQLLSPASVVAKANGREKICKADLEEVSGLYLDAKSSARLLQEQQEKYIT
;
A
#
# COMPACT_ATOMS: atom_id res chain seq x y z
N MET A 1 2.80 28.97 3.44
CA MET A 1 1.38 29.32 3.19
C MET A 1 0.54 28.18 3.73
N ALA A 2 -0.53 28.46 4.49
CA ALA A 2 -1.32 27.42 5.13
C ALA A 2 -2.04 26.56 4.07
N SER A 3 -1.63 25.31 3.91
CA SER A 3 -2.15 24.30 2.98
C SER A 3 -3.59 23.88 3.31
N GLY A 4 -4.54 24.83 3.35
CA GLY A 4 -5.96 24.60 3.64
C GLY A 4 -6.35 24.54 5.13
N PHE A 5 -5.41 24.59 6.07
CA PHE A 5 -5.72 24.56 7.51
C PHE A 5 -6.00 25.94 8.12
N VAL A 6 -7.07 26.05 8.90
CA VAL A 6 -7.42 27.22 9.73
C VAL A 6 -7.43 26.82 11.21
N GLY A 7 -6.81 27.60 12.08
CA GLY A 7 -6.76 27.33 13.52
C GLY A 7 -5.82 26.18 13.92
N GLN A 8 -6.03 25.59 15.11
CA GLN A 8 -5.26 24.46 15.64
C GLN A 8 -3.73 24.65 15.62
N ALA A 9 -3.23 25.85 15.96
CA ALA A 9 -1.80 26.17 15.88
C ALA A 9 -0.90 25.21 16.69
N PRO A 10 -1.20 24.88 17.96
CA PRO A 10 -0.36 23.96 18.75
C PRO A 10 -0.33 22.55 18.18
N ALA A 11 -1.47 22.03 17.69
CA ALA A 11 -1.54 20.71 17.10
C ALA A 11 -0.77 20.65 15.77
N ARG A 12 -0.87 21.69 14.93
CA ARG A 12 -0.10 21.79 13.68
C ARG A 12 1.41 21.87 13.93
N GLU A 13 1.83 22.64 14.93
CA GLU A 13 3.24 22.73 15.34
C GLU A 13 3.75 21.37 15.82
N GLY A 14 2.98 20.68 16.68
CA GLY A 14 3.30 19.32 17.13
C GLY A 14 3.40 18.32 15.97
N CYS A 15 2.47 18.36 15.02
CA CYS A 15 2.54 17.53 13.81
C CYS A 15 3.76 17.86 12.94
N GLY A 16 4.15 19.14 12.85
CA GLY A 16 5.37 19.56 12.15
C GLY A 16 6.63 18.95 12.76
N LEU A 17 6.74 18.95 14.09
CA LEU A 17 7.84 18.28 14.79
C LEU A 17 7.86 16.77 14.48
N VAL A 18 6.70 16.11 14.44
CA VAL A 18 6.60 14.70 14.08
C VAL A 18 7.09 14.44 12.65
N VAL A 19 6.68 15.27 11.68
CA VAL A 19 7.18 15.20 10.29
C VAL A 19 8.69 15.28 10.26
N ASP A 20 9.28 16.23 10.98
CA ASP A 20 10.74 16.39 11.04
C ASP A 20 11.42 15.19 11.68
N MET A 21 10.84 14.62 12.74
CA MET A 21 11.38 13.41 13.35
C MET A 21 11.25 12.17 12.43
N ILE A 22 10.22 12.08 11.60
CA ILE A 22 10.08 11.03 10.58
C ILE A 22 11.15 11.21 9.50
N ARG A 23 11.33 12.43 8.97
CA ARG A 23 12.39 12.75 7.99
C ARG A 23 13.80 12.46 8.54
N GLN A 24 14.03 12.69 9.83
CA GLN A 24 15.28 12.36 10.52
C GLN A 24 15.41 10.89 10.93
N LYS A 25 14.43 10.03 10.60
CA LYS A 25 14.41 8.59 10.96
C LYS A 25 14.46 8.32 12.48
N LYS A 26 14.00 9.27 13.31
CA LYS A 26 14.00 9.16 14.80
C LYS A 26 12.67 8.65 15.40
N MET A 27 11.64 8.45 14.57
CA MET A 27 10.31 7.97 14.98
C MET A 27 10.11 6.45 14.87
N ALA A 28 11.15 5.68 14.54
CA ALA A 28 11.03 4.23 14.43
C ALA A 28 10.48 3.59 15.72
N GLY A 29 9.40 2.84 15.61
CA GLY A 29 8.76 2.14 16.74
C GLY A 29 8.01 3.02 17.73
N ARG A 30 7.74 4.29 17.40
CA ARG A 30 6.99 5.21 18.27
C ARG A 30 5.55 5.36 17.82
N ALA A 31 4.64 5.52 18.76
CA ALA A 31 3.24 5.83 18.50
C ALA A 31 2.96 7.32 18.75
N LEU A 32 2.14 7.93 17.90
CA LEU A 32 1.56 9.25 18.08
C LEU A 32 0.06 9.10 18.30
N LEU A 33 -0.46 9.66 19.39
CA LEU A 33 -1.89 9.73 19.66
C LEU A 33 -2.40 11.14 19.39
N LEU A 34 -3.34 11.27 18.46
CA LEU A 34 -4.09 12.52 18.26
C LEU A 34 -5.38 12.43 19.09
N ALA A 35 -5.42 13.16 20.20
CA ALA A 35 -6.58 13.18 21.10
C ALA A 35 -7.34 14.51 21.00
N GLY A 36 -8.66 14.44 21.09
CA GLY A 36 -9.53 15.61 21.12
C GLY A 36 -10.97 15.26 20.74
N PRO A 37 -11.92 16.18 20.92
CA PRO A 37 -13.31 15.99 20.54
C PRO A 37 -13.48 15.62 19.05
N PRO A 38 -14.59 14.98 18.65
CA PRO A 38 -14.92 14.75 17.24
C PRO A 38 -14.90 16.06 16.42
N ALA A 39 -14.69 15.93 15.11
CA ALA A 39 -14.65 17.07 14.17
C ALA A 39 -13.59 18.17 14.45
N THR A 40 -12.62 17.93 15.35
CA THR A 40 -11.53 18.90 15.64
C THR A 40 -10.36 18.85 14.66
N GLY A 41 -10.47 18.05 13.58
CA GLY A 41 -9.46 17.98 12.51
C GLY A 41 -8.35 16.95 12.74
N LYS A 42 -8.52 15.96 13.63
CA LYS A 42 -7.51 14.91 13.88
C LYS A 42 -7.12 14.14 12.62
N THR A 43 -8.11 13.62 11.89
CA THR A 43 -7.90 12.93 10.61
C THR A 43 -7.30 13.88 9.56
N ALA A 44 -7.72 15.14 9.55
CA ALA A 44 -7.14 16.15 8.66
C ALA A 44 -5.65 16.38 8.97
N LEU A 45 -5.25 16.51 10.23
CA LEU A 45 -3.84 16.62 10.64
C LEU A 45 -3.02 15.40 10.20
N ALA A 46 -3.56 14.18 10.33
CA ALA A 46 -2.89 12.96 9.86
C ALA A 46 -2.70 12.96 8.33
N LEU A 47 -3.70 13.39 7.56
CA LEU A 47 -3.57 13.58 6.11
C LEU A 47 -2.59 14.71 5.76
N GLY A 48 -2.54 15.77 6.56
CA GLY A 48 -1.55 16.85 6.43
C GLY A 48 -0.11 16.34 6.61
N ILE A 49 0.12 15.45 7.60
CA ILE A 49 1.40 14.77 7.78
C ILE A 49 1.75 13.95 6.52
N SER A 50 0.80 13.18 5.99
CA SER A 50 0.98 12.39 4.76
C SER A 50 1.40 13.26 3.57
N GLN A 51 0.66 14.35 3.33
CA GLN A 51 0.95 15.27 2.24
C GLN A 51 2.33 15.94 2.38
N GLU A 52 2.71 16.30 3.60
CA GLU A 52 4.00 16.94 3.87
C GLU A 52 5.18 15.96 3.76
N LEU A 53 4.99 14.69 4.12
CA LEU A 53 6.00 13.64 3.89
C LEU A 53 6.19 13.34 2.39
N GLY A 54 5.16 13.59 1.59
CA GLY A 54 5.17 13.42 0.13
C GLY A 54 5.03 11.97 -0.32
N SER A 55 4.96 11.77 -1.64
CA SER A 55 4.72 10.44 -2.26
C SER A 55 5.85 9.42 -2.07
N LYS A 56 7.00 9.86 -1.55
CA LYS A 56 8.18 9.01 -1.33
C LYS A 56 8.15 8.22 -0.03
N VAL A 57 7.27 8.60 0.90
CA VAL A 57 7.12 7.95 2.21
C VAL A 57 5.79 7.21 2.21
N PRO A 58 5.77 5.89 2.49
CA PRO A 58 4.52 5.14 2.56
C PRO A 58 3.60 5.70 3.66
N PHE A 59 2.35 5.94 3.31
CA PHE A 59 1.31 6.29 4.26
C PHE A 59 0.17 5.27 4.12
N CYS A 60 -0.06 4.50 5.18
CA CYS A 60 -1.05 3.44 5.22
C CYS A 60 -2.18 3.86 6.16
N PRO A 61 -3.31 4.38 5.64
CA PRO A 61 -4.51 4.57 6.44
C PRO A 61 -5.21 3.23 6.64
N MET A 62 -5.64 2.98 7.86
CA MET A 62 -6.43 1.83 8.26
C MET A 62 -7.59 2.30 9.15
N VAL A 63 -8.77 1.76 8.93
CA VAL A 63 -9.86 1.89 9.91
C VAL A 63 -9.77 0.72 10.89
N GLY A 64 -9.92 0.96 12.19
CA GLY A 64 -9.79 -0.08 13.22
C GLY A 64 -10.71 -1.29 13.03
N SER A 65 -11.81 -1.16 12.28
CA SER A 65 -12.68 -2.27 11.91
C SER A 65 -12.09 -3.24 10.90
N GLU A 66 -11.18 -2.78 10.04
CA GLU A 66 -10.57 -3.62 9.01
C GLU A 66 -9.73 -4.75 9.62
N VAL A 67 -9.29 -4.59 10.86
CA VAL A 67 -8.60 -5.61 11.65
C VAL A 67 -9.46 -6.88 11.85
N TYR A 68 -10.79 -6.75 11.81
CA TYR A 68 -11.69 -7.89 11.94
C TYR A 68 -11.91 -8.54 10.58
N SER A 69 -11.30 -9.72 10.39
CA SER A 69 -11.49 -10.54 9.20
C SER A 69 -12.05 -11.92 9.58
N ALA A 70 -12.87 -12.48 8.69
CA ALA A 70 -13.34 -13.86 8.78
C ALA A 70 -12.32 -14.87 8.21
N GLU A 71 -11.38 -14.42 7.37
CA GLU A 71 -10.43 -15.28 6.65
C GLU A 71 -9.09 -15.41 7.38
N VAL A 72 -8.63 -14.33 8.03
CA VAL A 72 -7.30 -14.24 8.65
C VAL A 72 -7.39 -13.68 10.08
N LYS A 73 -6.42 -14.05 10.92
CA LYS A 73 -6.33 -13.54 12.29
C LYS A 73 -6.15 -12.02 12.35
N LYS A 74 -6.71 -11.40 13.39
CA LYS A 74 -6.56 -9.96 13.69
C LYS A 74 -5.11 -9.49 13.76
N THR A 75 -4.25 -10.31 14.38
CA THR A 75 -2.82 -10.05 14.48
C THR A 75 -2.16 -10.02 13.11
N GLU A 76 -2.62 -10.87 12.19
CA GLU A 76 -2.09 -10.92 10.83
C GLU A 76 -2.50 -9.68 10.02
N VAL A 77 -3.75 -9.24 10.14
CA VAL A 77 -4.21 -8.00 9.49
C VAL A 77 -3.41 -6.79 9.96
N LEU A 78 -3.15 -6.68 11.27
CA LEU A 78 -2.30 -5.60 11.81
C LEU A 78 -0.87 -5.71 11.28
N MET A 79 -0.27 -6.90 11.29
CA MET A 79 1.09 -7.12 10.78
C MET A 79 1.22 -6.81 9.29
N GLU A 80 0.21 -7.14 8.49
CA GLU A 80 0.12 -6.78 7.08
C GLU A 80 0.20 -5.26 6.87
N ASN A 81 -0.54 -4.50 7.68
CA ASN A 81 -0.57 -3.05 7.58
C ASN A 81 0.73 -2.40 8.10
N PHE A 82 1.37 -2.97 9.11
CA PHE A 82 2.74 -2.58 9.47
C PHE A 82 3.73 -2.80 8.32
N ARG A 83 3.64 -3.94 7.63
CA ARG A 83 4.49 -4.26 6.48
C ARG A 83 4.24 -3.34 5.28
N ARG A 84 2.99 -2.90 5.06
CA ARG A 84 2.63 -1.90 4.04
C ARG A 84 3.16 -0.50 4.37
N ALA A 85 3.21 -0.15 5.65
CA ALA A 85 3.73 1.13 6.10
C ALA A 85 5.26 1.22 6.07
N ILE A 86 5.98 0.12 5.78
CA ILE A 86 7.44 0.12 5.70
C ILE A 86 7.87 -0.06 4.24
N GLY A 87 8.54 0.96 3.71
CA GLY A 87 9.07 0.96 2.35
C GLY A 87 10.54 0.57 2.32
N LEU A 88 10.96 0.03 1.18
CA LEU A 88 12.32 -0.25 0.80
C LEU A 88 12.57 0.42 -0.55
N ARG A 89 13.53 1.35 -0.58
CA ARG A 89 13.97 2.01 -1.80
C ARG A 89 15.19 1.29 -2.34
N ILE A 90 15.00 0.53 -3.40
CA ILE A 90 16.06 -0.24 -4.05
C ILE A 90 16.64 0.62 -5.18
N LYS A 91 17.96 0.75 -5.20
CA LYS A 91 18.70 1.46 -6.26
C LYS A 91 19.56 0.47 -7.00
N GLU A 92 19.19 0.19 -8.24
CA GLU A 92 19.92 -0.73 -9.09
C GLU A 92 20.43 -0.02 -10.34
N ASN A 93 21.69 -0.24 -10.67
CA ASN A 93 22.23 0.17 -11.95
C ASN A 93 21.99 -0.93 -12.97
N LYS A 94 21.05 -0.70 -13.88
CA LYS A 94 20.78 -1.63 -14.98
C LYS A 94 21.49 -1.18 -16.25
N GLU A 95 22.01 -2.14 -17.00
CA GLU A 95 22.48 -1.95 -18.37
C GLU A 95 21.31 -2.07 -19.32
N VAL A 96 21.10 -1.05 -20.14
CA VAL A 96 19.88 -0.89 -20.92
C VAL A 96 20.20 -0.48 -22.34
N TYR A 97 19.44 -1.03 -23.27
CA TYR A 97 19.42 -0.61 -24.66
C TYR A 97 18.13 0.17 -24.91
N GLU A 98 18.25 1.43 -25.29
CA GLU A 98 17.12 2.33 -25.52
C GLU A 98 17.27 3.00 -26.88
N GLY A 99 16.23 2.98 -27.69
CA GLY A 99 16.25 3.56 -29.02
C GLY A 99 14.97 3.34 -29.80
N GLU A 100 14.86 4.07 -30.91
CA GLU A 100 13.87 3.84 -31.95
C GLU A 100 14.24 2.56 -32.73
N VAL A 101 13.29 1.67 -32.92
CA VAL A 101 13.46 0.45 -33.72
C VAL A 101 13.51 0.81 -35.20
N THR A 102 14.67 0.61 -35.83
CA THR A 102 14.85 0.84 -37.28
C THR A 102 14.70 -0.44 -38.09
N GLU A 103 14.99 -1.58 -37.48
CA GLU A 103 14.98 -2.89 -38.13
C GLU A 103 14.57 -3.93 -37.10
N LEU A 104 13.72 -4.87 -37.50
CA LEU A 104 13.32 -6.03 -36.71
C LEU A 104 13.21 -7.23 -37.65
N SER A 105 14.22 -8.08 -37.65
CA SER A 105 14.33 -9.22 -38.57
C SER A 105 14.65 -10.52 -37.78
N PRO A 106 13.70 -11.47 -37.68
CA PRO A 106 13.99 -12.78 -37.10
C PRO A 106 14.78 -13.65 -38.09
N GLU A 107 15.85 -14.31 -37.63
CA GLU A 107 16.58 -15.31 -38.40
C GLU A 107 16.11 -16.73 -38.04
N GLU A 108 15.47 -17.39 -39.00
CA GLU A 108 15.02 -18.78 -38.90
C GLU A 108 16.19 -19.76 -39.14
N ALA A 109 16.28 -20.82 -38.33
CA ALA A 109 17.17 -21.95 -38.57
C ALA A 109 16.36 -23.25 -38.69
N GLU A 110 16.86 -24.19 -39.51
CA GLU A 110 16.28 -25.52 -39.63
C GLU A 110 16.51 -26.32 -38.34
N SER A 111 15.42 -26.81 -37.75
CA SER A 111 15.50 -27.60 -36.52
C SER A 111 16.13 -28.97 -36.79
N THR A 112 17.11 -29.38 -35.99
CA THR A 112 17.75 -30.71 -36.05
C THR A 112 16.84 -31.87 -35.62
N THR A 113 15.66 -31.57 -35.08
CA THR A 113 14.67 -32.57 -34.63
C THR A 113 13.54 -32.61 -35.65
N GLY A 114 13.48 -33.66 -36.48
CA GLY A 114 12.70 -33.75 -37.72
C GLY A 114 11.18 -33.59 -37.60
N GLY A 115 10.71 -32.36 -37.41
CA GLY A 115 9.33 -31.92 -37.55
C GLY A 115 9.28 -30.54 -38.22
N TYR A 116 8.23 -30.27 -38.98
CA TYR A 116 8.00 -29.07 -39.80
C TYR A 116 7.82 -27.75 -39.00
N ALA A 117 8.62 -27.51 -37.97
CA ALA A 117 8.60 -26.28 -37.19
C ALA A 117 9.88 -25.50 -37.44
N LYS A 118 9.76 -24.37 -38.15
CA LYS A 118 10.83 -23.38 -38.28
C LYS A 118 11.14 -22.85 -36.87
N SER A 119 12.35 -23.06 -36.39
CA SER A 119 12.79 -22.53 -35.10
C SER A 119 13.54 -21.22 -35.31
N ILE A 120 13.16 -20.17 -34.58
CA ILE A 120 13.89 -18.89 -34.61
C ILE A 120 15.19 -19.07 -33.84
N SER A 121 16.30 -18.75 -34.49
CA SER A 121 17.63 -18.91 -33.91
C SER A 121 18.11 -17.67 -33.17
N HIS A 122 17.77 -16.49 -33.68
CA HIS A 122 18.04 -15.19 -33.06
C HIS A 122 17.27 -14.09 -33.80
N VAL A 123 17.16 -12.92 -33.19
CA VAL A 123 16.54 -11.75 -33.81
C VAL A 123 17.56 -10.64 -33.96
N ILE A 124 17.63 -10.05 -35.15
CA ILE A 124 18.40 -8.84 -35.39
C ILE A 124 17.48 -7.64 -35.18
N ILE A 125 17.89 -6.74 -34.28
CA ILE A 125 17.19 -5.48 -34.04
C ILE A 125 18.14 -4.31 -34.26
N GLY A 126 17.72 -3.33 -35.03
CA GLY A 126 18.40 -2.05 -35.18
C GLY A 126 17.79 -1.02 -34.24
N LEU A 127 18.61 -0.41 -33.40
CA LEU A 127 18.20 0.67 -32.48
C LEU A 127 18.90 1.98 -32.83
N LYS A 128 18.14 3.07 -32.89
CA LYS A 128 18.62 4.41 -33.21
C LYS A 128 18.35 5.40 -32.08
N THR A 129 19.34 6.22 -31.78
CA THR A 129 19.22 7.41 -30.94
C THR A 129 19.78 8.63 -31.66
N VAL A 130 19.70 9.81 -31.02
CA VAL A 130 20.29 11.04 -31.57
C VAL A 130 21.82 10.94 -31.74
N LYS A 131 22.51 10.14 -30.91
CA LYS A 131 23.98 10.02 -30.96
C LYS A 131 24.47 8.96 -31.94
N GLY A 132 23.64 7.99 -32.32
CA GLY A 132 24.05 6.94 -33.23
C GLY A 132 23.08 5.78 -33.31
N THR A 133 23.45 4.79 -34.12
CA THR A 133 22.68 3.57 -34.37
C THR A 133 23.48 2.35 -33.94
N LYS A 134 22.81 1.32 -33.44
CA LYS A 134 23.44 0.04 -33.09
C LYS A 134 22.53 -1.10 -33.49
N GLN A 135 23.08 -2.08 -34.20
CA GLN A 135 22.42 -3.36 -34.44
C GLN A 135 22.79 -4.34 -33.33
N LEU A 136 21.80 -5.07 -32.83
CA LEU A 136 21.92 -6.05 -31.78
C LEU A 136 21.39 -7.39 -32.27
N LYS A 137 22.05 -8.46 -31.87
CA LYS A 137 21.60 -9.84 -32.07
C LYS A 137 21.08 -10.34 -30.73
N LEU A 138 19.77 -10.58 -30.67
CA LEU A 138 19.03 -10.94 -29.47
C LEU A 138 18.66 -12.42 -29.48
N ASP A 139 18.53 -12.98 -28.27
CA ASP A 139 18.06 -14.35 -28.06
C ASP A 139 16.60 -14.53 -28.52
N PRO A 140 16.21 -15.73 -29.02
CA PRO A 140 14.83 -16.01 -29.44
C PRO A 140 13.78 -15.70 -28.37
N SER A 141 14.09 -15.86 -27.07
CA SER A 141 13.14 -15.53 -25.99
C SER A 141 12.73 -14.05 -25.96
N ILE A 142 13.61 -13.16 -26.42
CA ILE A 142 13.32 -11.72 -26.49
C ILE A 142 12.37 -11.42 -27.65
N TYR A 143 12.36 -12.26 -28.70
CA TYR A 143 11.39 -12.15 -29.81
C TYR A 143 9.96 -12.28 -29.32
N ASP A 144 9.69 -13.26 -28.47
CA ASP A 144 8.36 -13.50 -27.92
C ASP A 144 7.90 -12.31 -27.08
N ALA A 145 8.82 -11.68 -26.33
CA ALA A 145 8.56 -10.45 -25.59
C ALA A 145 8.24 -9.26 -26.51
N LEU A 146 8.97 -9.10 -27.62
CA LEU A 146 8.73 -8.06 -28.62
C LEU A 146 7.35 -8.21 -29.28
N ILE A 147 6.95 -9.44 -29.62
CA ILE A 147 5.62 -9.73 -30.17
C ILE A 147 4.54 -9.42 -29.13
N LYS A 148 4.73 -9.84 -27.88
CA LYS A 148 3.77 -9.63 -26.80
C LYS A 148 3.52 -8.14 -26.54
N GLU A 149 4.58 -7.34 -26.58
CA GLU A 149 4.53 -5.87 -26.44
C GLU A 149 4.10 -5.16 -27.76
N LYS A 150 3.83 -5.92 -28.83
CA LYS A 150 3.44 -5.42 -30.16
C LYS A 150 4.40 -4.38 -30.72
N VAL A 151 5.70 -4.63 -30.54
CA VAL A 151 6.75 -3.72 -31.01
C VAL A 151 6.82 -3.76 -32.54
N ALA A 152 6.84 -2.58 -33.15
CA ALA A 152 7.00 -2.39 -34.58
C ALA A 152 8.18 -1.45 -34.89
N VAL A 153 8.61 -1.47 -36.17
CA VAL A 153 9.57 -0.49 -36.68
C VAL A 153 8.97 0.91 -36.53
N GLY A 154 9.76 1.85 -36.02
CA GLY A 154 9.35 3.21 -35.66
C GLY A 154 8.93 3.40 -34.20
N ASP A 155 8.88 2.33 -33.39
CA ASP A 155 8.60 2.46 -31.96
C ASP A 155 9.88 2.76 -31.16
N VAL A 156 9.76 3.53 -30.08
CA VAL A 156 10.81 3.69 -29.08
C VAL A 156 10.63 2.61 -28.03
N ILE A 157 11.68 1.81 -27.83
CA ILE A 157 11.68 0.71 -26.87
C ILE A 157 12.84 0.80 -25.90
N TYR A 158 12.69 0.05 -24.81
CA TYR A 158 13.69 -0.14 -23.79
C TYR A 158 13.87 -1.65 -23.55
N ILE A 159 15.11 -2.13 -23.63
CA ILE A 159 15.49 -3.53 -23.40
C ILE A 159 16.51 -3.60 -22.27
N GLU A 160 16.23 -4.39 -21.24
CA GLU A 160 17.19 -4.68 -20.17
C GLU A 160 18.19 -5.75 -20.61
N ALA A 161 19.50 -5.46 -20.51
CA ALA A 161 20.54 -6.36 -21.01
C ALA A 161 20.58 -7.72 -20.28
N ASN A 162 20.29 -7.74 -18.98
CA ASN A 162 20.40 -8.95 -18.15
C ASN A 162 19.15 -9.82 -18.15
N SER A 163 17.96 -9.19 -18.10
CA SER A 163 16.68 -9.91 -17.98
C SER A 163 16.05 -10.20 -19.34
N GLY A 164 16.47 -9.51 -20.40
CA GLY A 164 15.80 -9.56 -21.70
C GLY A 164 14.40 -8.93 -21.69
N ALA A 165 13.99 -8.28 -20.60
CA ALA A 165 12.70 -7.64 -20.50
C ALA A 165 12.61 -6.46 -21.46
N VAL A 166 11.56 -6.45 -22.28
CA VAL A 166 11.29 -5.40 -23.26
C VAL A 166 10.08 -4.60 -22.82
N LYS A 167 10.13 -3.28 -23.01
CA LYS A 167 9.01 -2.38 -22.79
C LYS A 167 8.88 -1.41 -23.98
N ARG A 168 7.68 -1.34 -24.56
CA ARG A 168 7.33 -0.32 -25.57
C ARG A 168 7.06 1.00 -24.84
N VAL A 169 7.79 2.05 -25.20
CA VAL A 169 7.62 3.39 -24.61
C VAL A 169 6.58 4.19 -25.39
N GLY A 170 6.57 4.06 -26.72
CA GLY A 170 5.60 4.73 -27.59
C GLY A 170 6.07 4.78 -29.03
N ARG A 171 5.30 5.46 -29.88
CA ARG A 171 5.62 5.67 -31.30
C ARG A 171 6.59 6.84 -31.44
N CYS A 172 7.59 6.75 -32.30
CA CYS A 172 8.53 7.86 -32.50
C CYS A 172 7.83 9.06 -33.17
N ASP A 173 8.07 10.27 -32.65
CA ASP A 173 7.53 11.54 -33.19
C ASP A 173 7.82 11.75 -34.69
N SER A 174 8.89 11.16 -35.22
CA SER A 174 9.23 11.26 -36.65
C SER A 174 8.20 10.59 -37.56
N PHE A 175 7.37 9.71 -37.00
CA PHE A 175 6.30 9.00 -37.69
C PHE A 175 4.91 9.60 -37.39
N ALA A 176 4.83 10.67 -36.59
CA ALA A 176 3.58 11.41 -36.39
C ALA A 176 3.18 12.07 -37.71
N THR A 177 2.19 11.51 -38.39
CA THR A 177 1.56 12.14 -39.55
C THR A 177 0.36 12.97 -39.11
N GLU A 178 0.08 14.08 -39.78
CA GLU A 178 -1.07 14.96 -39.48
C GLU A 178 -2.44 14.27 -39.69
N TYR A 179 -2.46 13.04 -40.21
CA TYR A 179 -3.67 12.29 -40.57
C TYR A 179 -3.87 11.02 -39.75
N ASP A 180 -3.08 10.80 -38.70
CA ASP A 180 -3.22 9.62 -37.88
C ASP A 180 -4.43 9.76 -36.92
N LEU A 181 -5.43 8.89 -37.12
CA LEU A 181 -6.63 8.81 -36.28
C LEU A 181 -6.41 7.93 -35.05
N GLU A 182 -5.24 7.28 -34.94
CA GLU A 182 -4.90 6.41 -33.82
C GLU A 182 -4.38 7.20 -32.62
N ALA A 183 -4.90 6.88 -31.42
CA ALA A 183 -4.48 7.48 -30.16
C ALA A 183 -3.18 6.82 -29.64
N GLU A 184 -2.12 6.84 -30.43
CA GLU A 184 -0.81 6.37 -29.98
C GLU A 184 -0.09 7.44 -29.14
N GLU A 185 0.64 7.00 -28.12
CA GLU A 185 1.50 7.88 -27.33
C GLU A 185 2.80 8.13 -28.11
N TYR A 186 2.94 9.35 -28.62
CA TYR A 186 4.11 9.79 -29.36
C TYR A 186 5.23 10.24 -28.43
N VAL A 187 6.44 9.72 -28.68
CA VAL A 187 7.63 9.96 -27.86
C VAL A 187 8.83 10.37 -28.72
N PRO A 188 9.65 11.30 -28.23
CA PRO A 188 10.81 11.78 -28.97
C PRO A 188 11.92 10.73 -29.01
N ILE A 189 12.76 10.80 -30.05
CA ILE A 189 13.96 9.96 -30.17
C ILE A 189 14.84 10.14 -28.91
N PRO A 190 15.27 9.05 -28.25
CA PRO A 190 16.10 9.13 -27.06
C PRO A 190 17.38 9.94 -27.28
N LYS A 191 17.67 10.84 -26.32
CA LYS A 191 18.93 11.59 -26.27
C LYS A 191 19.95 10.75 -25.51
N GLY A 192 21.11 10.50 -26.14
CA GLY A 192 22.18 9.70 -25.54
C GLY A 192 22.60 8.52 -26.39
N GLU A 193 23.45 7.67 -25.85
CA GLU A 193 23.89 6.44 -26.50
C GLU A 193 22.81 5.37 -26.44
N VAL A 194 22.79 4.49 -27.45
CA VAL A 194 21.85 3.35 -27.51
C VAL A 194 22.05 2.44 -26.29
N HIS A 195 23.30 2.13 -25.94
CA HIS A 195 23.64 1.36 -24.75
C HIS A 195 24.04 2.32 -23.64
N LYS A 196 23.36 2.25 -22.49
CA LYS A 196 23.67 3.11 -21.35
C LYS A 196 23.43 2.39 -20.03
N LYS A 197 24.07 2.89 -18.97
CA LYS A 197 23.76 2.50 -17.60
C LYS A 197 22.70 3.45 -17.08
N LYS A 198 21.58 2.90 -16.59
CA LYS A 198 20.48 3.65 -16.01
C LYS A 198 20.32 3.24 -14.56
N GLU A 199 20.42 4.20 -13.66
CA GLU A 199 20.04 3.99 -12.26
C GLU A 199 18.52 3.92 -12.21
N ILE A 200 17.99 2.77 -11.81
CA ILE A 200 16.57 2.54 -11.59
C ILE A 200 16.35 2.56 -10.09
N VAL A 201 15.49 3.47 -9.66
CA VAL A 201 15.02 3.54 -8.28
C VAL A 201 13.65 2.91 -8.23
N GLN A 202 13.51 1.85 -7.46
CA GLN A 202 12.24 1.17 -7.24
C GLN A 202 11.86 1.23 -5.76
N ASP A 203 10.68 1.78 -5.49
CA ASP A 203 10.10 1.79 -4.15
C ASP A 203 9.15 0.59 -4.02
N VAL A 204 9.41 -0.28 -3.04
CA VAL A 204 8.64 -1.50 -2.78
C VAL A 204 8.31 -1.56 -1.29
N THR A 205 7.13 -2.02 -0.89
CA THR A 205 6.84 -2.22 0.55
C THR A 205 7.28 -3.60 1.02
N LEU A 206 7.50 -3.77 2.32
CA LEU A 206 7.78 -5.11 2.86
C LEU A 206 6.60 -6.06 2.64
N HIS A 207 5.37 -5.54 2.58
CA HIS A 207 4.20 -6.33 2.27
C HIS A 207 4.22 -6.88 0.85
N ASP A 208 4.66 -6.10 -0.15
CA ASP A 208 4.75 -6.56 -1.53
C ASP A 208 5.76 -7.71 -1.67
N LEU A 209 6.89 -7.62 -0.93
CA LEU A 209 7.87 -8.71 -0.85
C LEU A 209 7.28 -9.95 -0.15
N ASP A 210 6.59 -9.76 0.97
CA ASP A 210 5.93 -10.85 1.69
C ASP A 210 4.90 -11.56 0.79
N ALA A 211 4.06 -10.80 0.07
CA ALA A 211 3.02 -11.33 -0.81
C ALA A 211 3.58 -12.05 -2.04
N ALA A 212 4.59 -11.47 -2.70
CA ALA A 212 5.23 -12.07 -3.87
C ALA A 212 5.92 -13.42 -3.57
N ASN A 213 6.47 -13.58 -2.36
CA ASN A 213 7.09 -14.83 -1.94
C ASN A 213 6.09 -15.84 -1.37
N ALA A 214 4.97 -15.38 -0.77
CA ALA A 214 3.93 -16.26 -0.25
C ALA A 214 3.08 -16.88 -1.37
N GLN A 215 2.83 -16.14 -2.45
CA GLN A 215 2.15 -16.62 -3.65
C GLN A 215 2.99 -16.27 -4.88
N PRO A 216 3.90 -17.17 -5.32
CA PRO A 216 4.70 -16.92 -6.51
C PRO A 216 3.78 -16.81 -7.75
N GLN A 217 3.55 -15.59 -8.21
CA GLN A 217 2.87 -15.33 -9.48
C GLN A 217 3.83 -15.68 -10.61
N GLY A 218 3.70 -16.88 -11.20
CA GLY A 218 4.54 -17.26 -12.35
C GLY A 218 4.87 -18.74 -12.51
N GLY A 219 4.29 -19.64 -11.71
CA GLY A 219 4.41 -21.08 -11.99
C GLY A 219 3.76 -21.43 -13.34
N GLN A 220 4.48 -22.12 -14.23
CA GLN A 220 3.95 -22.68 -15.49
C GLN A 220 3.00 -23.87 -15.27
N ASP A 221 2.76 -24.27 -14.02
CA ASP A 221 1.94 -25.43 -13.70
C ASP A 221 0.43 -25.15 -13.87
N ILE A 222 -0.29 -26.18 -14.30
CA ILE A 222 -1.75 -26.15 -14.52
C ILE A 222 -2.50 -25.67 -13.26
N LEU A 223 -1.94 -25.96 -12.08
CA LEU A 223 -2.50 -25.56 -10.79
C LEU A 223 -2.34 -24.06 -10.48
N SER A 224 -1.23 -23.44 -10.88
CA SER A 224 -1.00 -21.99 -10.71
C SER A 224 -1.83 -21.17 -11.70
N LEU A 225 -2.08 -21.70 -12.91
CA LEU A 225 -3.02 -21.11 -13.88
C LEU A 225 -4.48 -21.16 -13.38
N MET A 226 -4.89 -22.27 -12.75
CA MET A 226 -6.21 -22.37 -12.10
C MET A 226 -6.33 -21.45 -10.88
N GLY A 227 -5.26 -21.30 -10.10
CA GLY A 227 -5.20 -20.40 -8.95
C GLY A 227 -5.36 -18.93 -9.33
N GLN A 228 -4.86 -18.51 -10.48
CA GLN A 228 -5.04 -17.14 -11.01
C GLN A 228 -6.47 -16.85 -11.50
N MET A 229 -7.24 -17.88 -11.90
CA MET A 229 -8.65 -17.74 -12.30
C MET A 229 -9.63 -17.73 -11.11
N MET A 230 -9.21 -18.22 -9.94
CA MET A 230 -10.00 -18.17 -8.71
C MET A 230 -9.73 -16.88 -7.93
N LYS A 231 -10.74 -16.36 -7.22
CA LYS A 231 -10.52 -15.20 -6.32
C LYS A 231 -9.40 -15.53 -5.33
N PRO A 232 -8.35 -14.71 -5.24
CA PRO A 232 -7.28 -14.93 -4.28
C PRO A 232 -7.86 -14.81 -2.86
N ARG A 233 -7.81 -15.89 -2.09
CA ARG A 233 -8.14 -15.86 -0.66
C ARG A 233 -6.99 -15.20 0.10
N LYS A 234 -7.29 -14.47 1.17
CA LYS A 234 -6.23 -13.97 2.05
C LYS A 234 -5.54 -15.16 2.73
N THR A 235 -4.24 -15.31 2.49
CA THR A 235 -3.41 -16.34 3.11
C THR A 235 -2.55 -15.72 4.20
N GLU A 236 -2.53 -16.32 5.39
CA GLU A 236 -1.66 -15.88 6.48
C GLU A 236 -0.18 -16.07 6.10
N ILE A 237 0.64 -15.05 6.34
CA ILE A 237 2.07 -15.11 6.07
C ILE A 237 2.78 -15.63 7.32
N THR A 238 3.48 -16.75 7.18
CA THR A 238 4.18 -17.37 8.32
C THR A 238 5.32 -16.50 8.84
N ASP A 239 5.56 -16.55 10.15
CA ASP A 239 6.67 -15.82 10.77
C ASP A 239 8.04 -16.26 10.23
N LYS A 240 8.17 -17.53 9.81
CA LYS A 240 9.40 -18.06 9.20
C LYS A 240 9.71 -17.33 7.88
N LEU A 241 8.72 -17.21 6.99
CA LEU A 241 8.89 -16.49 5.72
C LEU A 241 9.25 -15.02 5.97
N ARG A 242 8.59 -14.36 6.93
CA ARG A 242 8.92 -12.98 7.34
C ARG A 242 10.36 -12.84 7.85
N GLN A 243 10.85 -13.81 8.63
CA GLN A 243 12.22 -13.81 9.11
C GLN A 243 13.23 -13.99 7.97
N GLU A 244 12.93 -14.86 7.00
CA GLU A 244 13.76 -15.06 5.81
C GLU A 244 13.83 -13.79 4.96
N ILE A 245 12.67 -13.16 4.68
CA ILE A 245 12.59 -11.89 3.95
C ILE A 245 13.37 -10.81 4.69
N ASN A 246 13.22 -10.69 6.01
CA ASN A 246 13.97 -9.70 6.80
C ASN A 246 15.49 -9.91 6.70
N LYS A 247 15.97 -11.15 6.64
CA LYS A 247 17.40 -11.44 6.46
C LYS A 247 17.89 -10.95 5.08
N VAL A 248 17.10 -11.15 4.03
CA VAL A 248 17.45 -10.68 2.67
C VAL A 248 17.43 -9.15 2.60
N VAL A 249 16.38 -8.52 3.16
CA VAL A 249 16.26 -7.05 3.21
C VAL A 249 17.44 -6.42 3.96
N ASN A 250 17.80 -6.97 5.13
CA ASN A 250 18.95 -6.47 5.88
C ASN A 250 20.26 -6.60 5.09
N ARG A 251 20.45 -7.71 4.36
CA ARG A 251 21.61 -7.87 3.49
C ARG A 251 21.67 -6.79 2.41
N TYR A 252 20.55 -6.48 1.74
CA TYR A 252 20.52 -5.42 0.72
C TYR A 252 20.80 -4.03 1.28
N ILE A 253 20.40 -3.79 2.54
CA ILE A 253 20.73 -2.55 3.25
C ILE A 253 22.22 -2.49 3.58
N ASP A 254 22.79 -3.59 4.09
CA ASP A 254 24.21 -3.69 4.45
C ASP A 254 25.12 -3.55 3.22
N GLU A 255 24.70 -4.09 2.08
CA GLU A 255 25.38 -3.96 0.78
C GLU A 255 25.18 -2.57 0.13
N GLY A 256 24.32 -1.72 0.69
CA GLY A 256 24.02 -0.38 0.17
C GLY A 256 23.17 -0.35 -1.11
N ILE A 257 22.57 -1.49 -1.48
CA ILE A 257 21.68 -1.63 -2.64
C ILE A 257 20.30 -1.05 -2.34
N ALA A 258 19.87 -1.14 -1.08
CA ALA A 258 18.55 -0.69 -0.65
C ALA A 258 18.60 0.23 0.57
N GLU A 259 17.64 1.16 0.64
CA GLU A 259 17.46 2.07 1.77
C GLU A 259 16.08 1.84 2.40
N LEU A 260 16.04 1.59 3.71
CA LEU A 260 14.78 1.49 4.44
C LEU A 260 14.13 2.87 4.58
N VAL A 261 12.87 2.95 4.18
CA VAL A 261 12.02 4.14 4.27
C VAL A 261 10.89 3.87 5.28
N PRO A 262 11.02 4.33 6.53
CA PRO A 262 9.95 4.19 7.51
C PRO A 262 8.78 5.09 7.10
N GLY A 263 7.61 4.48 6.92
CA GLY A 263 6.37 5.20 6.65
C GLY A 263 5.52 5.40 7.91
N VAL A 264 4.23 5.71 7.68
CA VAL A 264 3.26 6.01 8.72
C VAL A 264 2.06 5.08 8.57
N LEU A 265 1.72 4.37 9.65
CA LEU A 265 0.45 3.67 9.80
C LEU A 265 -0.50 4.57 10.58
N PHE A 266 -1.57 5.02 9.94
CA PHE A 266 -2.62 5.81 10.58
C PHE A 266 -3.83 4.91 10.85
N ILE A 267 -4.25 4.82 12.12
CA ILE A 267 -5.41 4.02 12.52
C ILE A 267 -6.51 4.96 13.04
N ASP A 268 -7.69 4.89 12.42
CA ASP A 268 -8.87 5.64 12.85
C ASP A 268 -9.82 4.74 13.69
N GLU A 269 -10.30 5.22 14.85
CA GLU A 269 -11.10 4.44 15.83
C GLU A 269 -12.61 4.77 15.75
N ILE A 270 -13.62 3.94 16.07
CA ILE A 270 -13.93 2.48 16.20
C ILE A 270 -15.42 2.39 16.65
N LEU A 271 -15.92 3.40 17.38
CA LEU A 271 -17.28 3.44 17.94
C LEU A 271 -18.38 3.43 16.87
N ALA A 272 -18.23 4.24 15.80
CA ALA A 272 -19.17 4.26 14.68
C ALA A 272 -19.33 2.89 14.02
N ILE A 273 -18.23 2.14 13.93
CA ILE A 273 -18.22 0.84 13.27
C ILE A 273 -18.89 -0.20 14.15
N ARG A 274 -18.67 -0.14 15.48
CA ARG A 274 -19.33 -1.07 16.38
C ARG A 274 -20.84 -0.87 16.40
N ALA A 275 -21.31 0.38 16.36
CA ALA A 275 -22.73 0.69 16.21
C ALA A 275 -23.29 0.12 14.90
N GLN A 276 -22.57 0.30 13.78
CA GLN A 276 -22.98 -0.22 12.48
C GLN A 276 -23.02 -1.76 12.41
N VAL A 277 -22.06 -2.46 13.04
CA VAL A 277 -22.02 -3.93 13.09
C VAL A 277 -23.17 -4.51 13.92
N GLU A 278 -23.60 -3.80 14.95
CA GLU A 278 -24.74 -4.20 15.79
C GLU A 278 -26.09 -3.74 15.20
N GLU A 279 -26.09 -3.14 14.00
CA GLU A 279 -27.26 -2.54 13.36
C GLU A 279 -27.96 -1.51 14.26
N ILE A 280 -27.15 -0.77 15.02
CA ILE A 280 -27.60 0.26 15.96
C ILE A 280 -27.46 1.63 15.29
N ASP A 281 -28.60 2.30 15.10
CA ASP A 281 -28.63 3.69 14.65
C ASP A 281 -28.39 4.63 15.85
N ILE A 282 -27.43 5.54 15.73
CA ILE A 282 -26.98 6.46 16.78
C ILE A 282 -26.71 7.82 16.17
N ASP A 283 -27.12 8.90 16.83
CA ASP A 283 -26.82 10.25 16.35
C ASP A 283 -25.36 10.66 16.62
N GLU A 284 -24.90 11.66 15.87
CA GLU A 284 -23.51 12.12 15.93
C GLU A 284 -23.15 12.73 17.29
N GLU A 285 -24.10 13.38 17.97
CA GLU A 285 -23.90 13.96 19.31
C GLU A 285 -23.69 12.85 20.36
N SER A 286 -24.43 11.76 20.22
CA SER A 286 -24.38 10.58 21.08
C SER A 286 -23.11 9.78 20.84
N LEU A 287 -22.68 9.66 19.58
CA LEU A 287 -21.41 9.03 19.25
C LEU A 287 -20.22 9.82 19.84
N ALA A 288 -20.32 11.15 19.84
CA ALA A 288 -19.33 12.03 20.46
C ALA A 288 -19.28 11.83 21.98
N TYR A 289 -20.45 11.82 22.64
CA TYR A 289 -20.56 11.58 24.07
C TYR A 289 -20.05 10.19 24.48
N LEU A 290 -20.29 9.17 23.66
CA LEU A 290 -19.76 7.83 23.88
C LEU A 290 -18.22 7.79 23.80
N GLY A 291 -17.64 8.62 22.93
CA GLY A 291 -16.19 8.86 22.87
C GLY A 291 -15.64 9.50 24.14
N GLU A 292 -16.35 10.46 24.73
CA GLU A 292 -15.99 11.10 26.00
C GLU A 292 -16.04 10.09 27.17
N ILE A 293 -17.08 9.27 27.23
CA ILE A 293 -17.17 8.16 28.21
C ILE A 293 -15.98 7.22 28.05
N GLY A 294 -15.64 6.85 26.81
CA GLY A 294 -14.50 5.99 26.49
C GLY A 294 -13.16 6.58 26.95
N GLN A 295 -13.01 7.92 26.87
CA GLN A 295 -11.84 8.64 27.35
C GLN A 295 -11.72 8.64 28.88
N GLN A 296 -12.83 8.86 29.59
CA GLN A 296 -12.84 8.91 31.06
C GLN A 296 -12.69 7.52 31.70
N THR A 297 -13.29 6.51 31.07
CA THR A 297 -13.35 5.13 31.57
C THR A 297 -12.41 4.22 30.79
N SER A 298 -12.92 3.54 29.75
CA SER A 298 -12.22 2.74 28.75
C SER A 298 -13.08 2.57 27.48
N LEU A 299 -12.45 2.38 26.32
CA LEU A 299 -13.15 2.07 25.05
C LEU A 299 -14.03 0.82 25.13
N ARG A 300 -13.63 -0.19 25.90
CA ARG A 300 -14.43 -1.41 26.10
C ARG A 300 -15.75 -1.09 26.81
N HIS A 301 -15.71 -0.23 27.82
CA HIS A 301 -16.89 0.19 28.55
C HIS A 301 -17.82 1.00 27.63
N ALA A 302 -17.28 1.98 26.90
CA ALA A 302 -18.04 2.74 25.90
C ALA A 302 -18.75 1.85 24.87
N ILE A 303 -18.07 0.82 24.35
CA ILE A 303 -18.69 -0.15 23.43
C ILE A 303 -19.82 -0.94 24.10
N GLN A 304 -19.65 -1.36 25.36
CA GLN A 304 -20.66 -2.14 26.09
C GLN A 304 -21.93 -1.34 26.40
N LEU A 305 -21.90 -0.01 26.33
CA LEU A 305 -23.07 0.83 26.53
C LEU A 305 -23.97 0.91 25.28
N LEU A 306 -23.49 0.56 24.08
CA LEU A 306 -24.27 0.65 22.83
C LEU A 306 -25.52 -0.23 22.85
N SER A 307 -25.38 -1.51 23.19
CA SER A 307 -26.50 -2.45 23.20
C SER A 307 -27.58 -2.09 24.24
N PRO A 308 -27.26 -1.81 25.52
CA PRO A 308 -28.27 -1.36 26.48
C PRO A 308 -28.88 0.01 26.12
N ALA A 309 -28.10 0.94 25.55
CA ALA A 309 -28.65 2.21 25.08
C ALA A 309 -29.62 2.03 23.89
N SER A 310 -29.38 1.06 23.01
CA SER A 310 -30.34 0.68 21.97
C SER A 310 -31.65 0.13 22.55
N VAL A 311 -31.56 -0.66 23.63
CA VAL A 311 -32.75 -1.18 24.33
C VAL A 311 -33.54 -0.03 24.98
N VAL A 312 -32.86 0.92 25.63
CA VAL A 312 -33.49 2.10 26.24
C VAL A 312 -34.14 2.99 25.18
N ALA A 313 -33.46 3.26 24.07
CA ALA A 313 -34.02 4.02 22.95
C ALA A 313 -35.30 3.35 22.43
N LYS A 314 -35.28 2.03 22.19
CA LYS A 314 -36.44 1.25 21.74
C LYS A 314 -37.59 1.24 22.76
N ALA A 315 -37.28 1.14 24.05
CA ALA A 315 -38.27 1.22 25.13
C ALA A 315 -38.96 2.61 25.18
N ASN A 316 -38.23 3.66 24.81
CA ASN A 316 -38.73 5.02 24.64
C ASN A 316 -39.40 5.27 23.27
N GLY A 317 -39.62 4.22 22.47
CA GLY A 317 -40.28 4.30 21.16
C GLY A 317 -39.42 4.90 20.05
N ARG A 318 -38.10 4.96 20.22
CA ARG A 318 -37.14 5.50 19.23
C ARG A 318 -36.22 4.38 18.71
N GLU A 319 -35.94 4.36 17.41
CA GLU A 319 -34.95 3.43 16.84
C GLU A 319 -33.53 3.97 16.93
N LYS A 320 -33.38 5.29 16.96
CA LYS A 320 -32.10 5.99 17.02
C LYS A 320 -31.73 6.38 18.45
N ILE A 321 -30.53 5.99 18.89
CA ILE A 321 -29.97 6.33 20.21
C ILE A 321 -29.65 7.82 20.26
N CYS A 322 -30.07 8.47 21.36
CA CYS A 322 -29.70 9.83 21.69
C CYS A 322 -28.90 9.93 23.00
N LYS A 323 -28.36 11.12 23.27
CA LYS A 323 -27.48 11.37 24.42
C LYS A 323 -28.15 11.06 25.76
N ALA A 324 -29.44 11.33 25.90
CA ALA A 324 -30.19 11.03 27.12
C ALA A 324 -30.22 9.52 27.42
N ASP A 325 -30.31 8.68 26.39
CA ASP A 325 -30.28 7.22 26.55
C ASP A 325 -28.90 6.77 27.07
N LEU A 326 -27.82 7.39 26.58
CA LEU A 326 -26.46 7.12 27.04
C LEU A 326 -26.21 7.61 28.47
N GLU A 327 -26.74 8.77 28.85
CA GLU A 327 -26.67 9.29 30.21
C GLU A 327 -27.38 8.36 31.21
N GLU A 328 -28.58 7.91 30.86
CA GLU A 328 -29.34 6.94 31.67
C GLU A 328 -28.58 5.63 31.84
N VAL A 329 -28.09 5.04 30.74
CA VAL A 329 -27.34 3.78 30.78
C VAL A 329 -26.02 3.94 31.53
N SER A 330 -25.33 5.07 31.40
CA SER A 330 -24.10 5.34 32.16
C SER A 330 -24.31 5.41 33.67
N GLY A 331 -25.50 5.84 34.10
CA GLY A 331 -25.89 5.84 35.52
C GLY A 331 -26.21 4.44 36.06
N LEU A 332 -26.67 3.53 35.19
CA LEU A 332 -27.05 2.15 35.54
C LEU A 332 -25.86 1.18 35.49
N TYR A 333 -24.96 1.35 34.52
CA TYR A 333 -23.83 0.47 34.29
C TYR A 333 -22.53 1.16 34.66
N LEU A 334 -22.05 0.90 35.88
CA LEU A 334 -20.80 1.48 36.38
C LEU A 334 -19.58 0.85 35.70
N ASP A 335 -18.57 1.67 35.41
CA ASP A 335 -17.27 1.21 34.96
C ASP A 335 -16.43 0.63 36.11
N ALA A 336 -15.37 -0.09 35.76
CA ALA A 336 -14.52 -0.76 36.75
C ALA A 336 -13.84 0.19 37.74
N LYS A 337 -13.46 1.42 37.33
CA LYS A 337 -12.82 2.40 38.23
C LYS A 337 -13.85 2.96 39.22
N SER A 338 -15.04 3.33 38.74
CA SER A 338 -16.12 3.81 39.59
C SER A 338 -16.59 2.73 40.57
N SER A 339 -16.68 1.48 40.12
CA SER A 339 -17.00 0.34 40.96
C SER A 339 -15.94 0.08 42.05
N ALA A 340 -14.65 0.12 41.69
CA ALA A 340 -13.55 -0.02 42.65
C ALA A 340 -13.54 1.10 43.70
N ARG A 341 -13.84 2.33 43.30
CA ARG A 341 -13.96 3.48 44.21
C ARG A 341 -15.13 3.30 45.19
N LEU A 342 -16.30 2.88 44.70
CA LEU A 342 -17.46 2.60 45.55
C LEU A 342 -17.15 1.51 46.58
N LEU A 343 -16.40 0.48 46.17
CA LEU A 343 -16.00 -0.62 47.05
C LEU A 343 -15.02 -0.16 48.14
N GLN A 344 -14.11 0.76 47.83
CA GLN A 344 -13.23 1.39 48.84
C GLN A 344 -14.02 2.29 49.80
N GLU A 345 -14.94 3.11 49.28
CA GLU A 345 -15.77 4.01 50.10
C GLU A 345 -16.75 3.24 51.00
N GLN A 346 -17.15 2.04 50.60
CA GLN A 346 -18.09 1.19 51.33
C GLN A 346 -17.44 -0.09 51.87
N GLN A 347 -16.12 -0.07 52.12
CA GLN A 347 -15.34 -1.25 52.49
C GLN A 347 -15.93 -2.03 53.68
N GLU A 348 -16.56 -1.33 54.63
CA GLU A 348 -17.22 -1.92 55.81
C GLU A 348 -18.43 -2.82 55.49
N LYS A 349 -19.01 -2.70 54.29
CA LYS A 349 -20.15 -3.51 53.84
C LYS A 349 -19.75 -4.77 53.08
N TYR A 350 -18.47 -4.91 52.72
CA TYR A 350 -17.96 -6.05 51.95
C TYR A 350 -17.17 -6.99 52.85
N ILE A 351 -17.25 -8.29 52.56
CA ILE A 351 -16.47 -9.31 53.28
C ILE A 351 -15.01 -9.14 52.87
N THR A 352 -14.14 -8.89 53.85
CA THR A 352 -12.67 -8.87 53.71
C THR A 352 -12.07 -10.26 53.61
#